data_AF-A0A800F780-F1
#
_entry.id   AF-A0A800F780-F1
#
_cell.length_a   1.000
_cell.length_b   1.000
_cell.length_c   1.000
_cell.angle_alpha   90.00
_cell.angle_beta   90.00
_cell.angle_gamma   90.00
#
_symmetry.space_group_name_H-M   'P 1'
#
loop_
_entity.id
_entity.type
_entity.pdbx_description
1 polymer ?
#
loop_
_entity_poly.entity_id
_entity_poly.type
_entity_poly.pdbx_seq_one_letter_code
_entity_poly.pdbx_strand_id
1 'polypeptide(L)'
;MTDAKRRFSVPHPLVLLTGCVILAALASYVVPAGQFDRELDEATGRSVVVAGTYHSVERSPVNLFDAMVALPRGMAEAADVIFDGHHDIDRWDPRWHRGDVEVIRCGYLPPPDGDDPPALADDFAGTGSGERYVILALERGGQIRPMSMHLSLREGDVAQVAIHLPEAREAVAALESLGWSAARGVPEEAG
;
A
#
# COMPACT_ATOMS: atom_id res chain seq x y z
N MET A 1 -25.93 43.26 -15.04
CA MET A 1 -24.50 42.91 -14.89
C MET A 1 -24.44 41.54 -14.26
N THR A 2 -24.07 40.55 -15.05
CA THR A 2 -24.09 39.11 -14.73
C THR A 2 -23.05 38.78 -13.66
N ASP A 3 -23.52 38.39 -12.48
CA ASP A 3 -22.70 37.72 -11.46
C ASP A 3 -22.67 36.22 -11.76
N ALA A 4 -21.69 35.81 -12.57
CA ALA A 4 -21.39 34.40 -12.76
C ALA A 4 -20.63 33.90 -11.54
N LYS A 5 -21.38 33.48 -10.51
CA LYS A 5 -20.86 32.82 -9.31
C LYS A 5 -20.14 31.54 -9.74
N ARG A 6 -18.83 31.61 -10.01
CA ARG A 6 -18.00 30.43 -10.25
C ARG A 6 -17.91 29.65 -8.95
N ARG A 7 -18.83 28.69 -8.80
CA ARG A 7 -18.72 27.60 -7.84
C ARG A 7 -17.44 26.87 -8.17
N PHE A 8 -16.37 27.14 -7.41
CA PHE A 8 -15.09 26.46 -7.53
C PHE A 8 -15.31 25.01 -7.10
N SER A 9 -15.79 24.19 -8.03
CA SER A 9 -15.74 22.75 -7.89
C SER A 9 -14.28 22.38 -8.06
N VAL A 10 -13.68 21.77 -7.04
CA VAL A 10 -12.34 21.19 -7.18
C VAL A 10 -12.42 20.24 -8.39
N PRO A 11 -11.64 20.45 -9.45
CA PRO A 11 -11.61 19.54 -10.57
C PRO A 11 -11.25 18.15 -10.05
N HIS A 12 -11.83 17.11 -10.64
CA HIS A 12 -11.50 15.72 -10.29
C HIS A 12 -9.98 15.56 -10.16
N PRO A 13 -9.44 14.90 -9.11
CA PRO A 13 -7.99 14.83 -8.86
C PRO A 13 -7.17 14.42 -10.08
N LEU A 14 -7.69 13.48 -10.89
CA LEU A 14 -7.10 13.06 -12.16
C LEU A 14 -6.87 14.21 -13.15
N VAL A 15 -7.78 15.19 -13.21
CA VAL A 15 -7.65 16.38 -14.08
C VAL A 15 -6.53 17.29 -13.59
N LEU A 16 -6.41 17.47 -12.27
CA LEU A 16 -5.32 18.25 -11.67
C LEU A 16 -3.97 17.59 -11.96
N LEU A 17 -3.86 16.28 -11.73
CA LEU A 17 -2.63 15.51 -11.99
C LEU A 17 -2.25 15.53 -13.47
N THR A 18 -3.21 15.29 -14.37
CA THR A 18 -2.98 15.41 -15.82
C THR A 18 -2.46 16.80 -16.19
N GLY A 19 -3.08 17.85 -15.65
CA GLY A 19 -2.66 19.23 -15.87
C GLY A 19 -1.22 19.50 -15.41
N CYS A 20 -0.84 19.00 -14.24
CA CYS A 20 0.53 19.11 -13.73
C CYS A 20 1.54 18.39 -14.64
N VAL A 21 1.23 17.20 -15.14
CA VAL A 21 2.11 16.44 -16.03
C VAL A 21 2.30 17.16 -17.37
N ILE A 22 1.22 17.69 -17.96
CA ILE A 22 1.30 18.48 -19.20
C ILE A 22 2.13 19.75 -18.97
N LEU A 23 1.93 20.45 -17.86
CA LEU A 23 2.67 21.65 -17.52
C LEU A 23 4.17 21.36 -17.32
N ALA A 24 4.50 20.25 -16.65
CA ALA A 24 5.89 19.81 -16.49
C ALA A 24 6.54 19.43 -17.84
N ALA A 25 5.81 18.73 -18.71
CA ALA A 25 6.28 18.41 -20.05
C ALA A 25 6.56 19.68 -20.87
N LEU A 26 5.66 20.66 -20.85
CA LEU A 26 5.87 21.96 -21.51
C LEU A 26 7.06 22.72 -20.91
N ALA A 27 7.21 22.71 -19.59
CA ALA A 27 8.34 23.33 -18.91
C ALA A 27 9.69 22.70 -19.34
N SER A 28 9.73 21.41 -19.67
CA SER A 28 10.95 20.73 -20.16
C SER A 28 11.50 21.31 -21.48
N TYR A 29 10.66 21.97 -22.28
CA TYR A 29 11.06 22.66 -23.51
C TYR A 29 11.58 24.09 -23.28
N VAL A 30 11.37 24.67 -22.11
CA VAL A 30 11.83 26.03 -21.77
C VAL A 30 13.03 25.98 -20.83
N VAL A 31 13.05 25.04 -19.89
CA VAL A 31 14.13 24.88 -18.92
C VAL A 31 15.36 24.25 -19.61
N PRO A 32 16.56 24.85 -19.48
CA PRO A 32 17.79 24.23 -19.96
C PRO A 32 18.17 23.04 -19.05
N ALA A 33 18.60 21.94 -19.67
CA ALA A 33 19.06 20.78 -18.92
C ALA A 33 20.46 21.05 -18.37
N GLY A 34 20.63 20.90 -17.06
CA GLY A 34 21.92 21.09 -16.41
C GLY A 34 22.14 20.04 -15.35
N GLN A 35 23.40 19.65 -15.17
CA GLN A 35 23.82 18.65 -14.21
C GLN A 35 25.03 19.15 -13.44
N PHE A 36 25.14 18.72 -12.19
CA PHE A 36 26.36 18.86 -11.39
C PHE A 36 27.08 17.53 -11.33
N ASP A 37 28.40 17.57 -11.36
CA ASP A 37 29.22 16.37 -11.14
C ASP A 37 29.06 15.88 -9.71
N ARG A 38 29.09 14.55 -9.55
CA ARG A 38 29.03 13.88 -8.25
C ARG A 38 30.30 13.09 -8.04
N GLU A 39 30.92 13.28 -6.89
CA GLU A 39 32.10 12.54 -6.47
C GLU A 39 31.76 11.69 -5.24
N LEU A 40 32.44 10.54 -5.11
CA LEU A 40 32.24 9.68 -3.96
C LEU A 40 33.01 10.27 -2.78
N ASP A 41 32.29 10.65 -1.71
CA ASP A 41 32.92 11.05 -0.47
C ASP A 41 33.39 9.80 0.27
N GLU A 42 34.71 9.55 0.25
CA GLU A 42 35.34 8.39 0.87
C GLU A 42 35.08 8.30 2.39
N ALA A 43 34.75 9.40 3.05
CA ALA A 43 34.45 9.41 4.49
C ALA A 43 33.02 8.94 4.81
N THR A 44 32.07 9.13 3.89
CA THR A 44 30.64 8.84 4.12
C THR A 44 30.07 7.76 3.20
N GLY A 45 30.80 7.35 2.16
CA GLY A 45 30.37 6.39 1.15
C GLY A 45 29.21 6.90 0.29
N ARG A 46 28.94 8.21 0.29
CA ARG A 46 27.82 8.84 -0.43
C ARG A 46 28.33 9.63 -1.63
N SER A 47 27.52 9.67 -2.69
CA SER A 47 27.79 10.55 -3.84
C SER A 47 27.40 11.98 -3.47
N VAL A 48 28.39 12.86 -3.37
CA VAL A 48 28.21 14.27 -3.01
C VAL A 48 28.36 15.13 -4.26
N VAL A 49 27.50 16.14 -4.37
CA VAL A 49 27.53 17.08 -5.50
C VAL A 49 28.71 18.04 -5.33
N VAL A 50 29.55 18.17 -6.35
CA VAL A 50 30.69 19.09 -6.34
C VAL A 50 30.18 20.50 -6.62
N ALA A 51 30.46 21.45 -5.72
CA ALA A 51 30.04 22.83 -5.88
C ALA A 51 30.81 23.49 -7.05
N GLY A 52 30.09 24.17 -7.93
CA GLY A 52 30.68 24.90 -9.07
C GLY A 52 30.87 24.08 -10.35
N THR A 53 30.53 22.78 -10.36
CA THR A 53 30.63 21.91 -11.56
C THR A 53 29.34 21.86 -12.40
N TYR A 54 28.49 22.88 -12.27
CA TYR A 54 27.29 22.97 -13.10
C TYR A 54 27.68 23.10 -14.56
N HIS A 55 27.24 22.16 -15.38
CA HIS A 55 27.39 22.21 -16.82
C HIS A 55 26.05 21.93 -17.50
N SER A 56 25.85 22.56 -18.67
CA SER A 56 24.71 22.25 -19.52
C SER A 56 24.91 20.88 -20.14
N VAL A 57 23.86 20.07 -20.12
CA VAL A 57 23.85 18.74 -20.76
C VAL A 57 22.96 18.76 -22.00
N GLU A 58 23.07 17.70 -22.81
CA GLU A 58 22.22 17.51 -23.99
C GLU A 58 20.75 17.50 -23.58
N ARG A 59 19.91 18.20 -24.35
CA ARG A 59 18.53 18.41 -23.98
C ARG A 59 17.72 17.15 -24.27
N SER A 60 17.14 16.52 -23.25
CA SER A 60 16.19 15.41 -23.38
C SER A 60 14.77 15.88 -23.01
N PRO A 61 14.08 16.66 -23.87
CA PRO A 61 12.72 17.10 -23.57
C PRO A 61 11.78 15.88 -23.44
N VAL A 62 10.78 15.99 -22.57
CA VAL A 62 9.82 14.91 -22.37
C VAL A 62 8.86 14.87 -23.55
N ASN A 63 8.80 13.73 -24.22
CA ASN A 63 7.93 13.52 -25.38
C ASN A 63 6.46 13.48 -24.93
N LEU A 64 5.51 13.86 -25.80
CA LEU A 64 4.07 13.74 -25.50
C LEU A 64 3.68 12.31 -25.11
N PHE A 65 4.30 11.32 -25.76
CA PHE A 65 4.08 9.91 -25.45
C PHE A 65 4.57 9.55 -24.04
N ASP A 66 5.77 9.99 -23.66
CA ASP A 66 6.33 9.73 -22.32
C ASP A 66 5.50 10.43 -21.23
N ALA A 67 4.99 11.63 -21.50
CA ALA A 67 4.07 12.32 -20.61
C ALA A 67 2.73 11.57 -20.44
N MET A 68 2.19 10.96 -21.50
CA MET A 68 0.98 10.15 -21.41
C MET A 68 1.22 8.83 -20.65
N VAL A 69 2.37 8.19 -20.82
CA VAL A 69 2.73 6.94 -20.12
C VAL A 69 3.10 7.18 -18.65
N ALA A 70 3.55 8.39 -18.30
CA ALA A 70 3.83 8.78 -16.91
C ALA A 70 2.61 8.67 -15.99
N LEU A 71 1.39 8.91 -16.48
CA LEU A 71 0.17 8.78 -15.68
C LEU A 71 -0.11 7.33 -15.24
N PRO A 72 -0.32 6.36 -16.16
CA PRO A 72 -0.60 4.98 -15.77
C PRO A 72 0.57 4.37 -14.99
N ARG A 73 1.81 4.73 -15.32
CA ARG A 73 2.98 4.31 -14.55
C ARG A 73 2.95 4.85 -13.11
N GLY A 74 2.67 6.14 -12.94
CA GLY A 74 2.55 6.73 -11.61
C GLY A 74 1.39 6.14 -10.81
N MET A 75 0.28 5.80 -11.47
CA MET A 75 -0.83 5.08 -10.82
C MET A 75 -0.44 3.66 -10.41
N ALA A 76 0.36 2.95 -11.22
CA ALA A 76 0.87 1.63 -10.87
C ALA A 76 1.86 1.68 -9.70
N GLU A 77 2.78 2.65 -9.70
CA GLU A 77 3.74 2.87 -8.60
C GLU A 77 3.03 3.30 -7.30
N ALA A 78 1.92 4.04 -7.41
CA ALA A 78 1.10 4.44 -6.27
C ALA A 78 0.02 3.41 -5.91
N ALA A 79 -0.11 2.31 -6.65
CA ALA A 79 -1.18 1.34 -6.46
C ALA A 79 -1.15 0.75 -5.04
N ASP A 80 0.03 0.40 -4.54
CA ASP A 80 0.20 -0.09 -3.17
C ASP A 80 -0.29 0.95 -2.14
N VAL A 81 -0.01 2.24 -2.33
CA VAL A 81 -0.47 3.27 -1.38
C VAL A 81 -1.96 3.53 -1.48
N ILE A 82 -2.50 3.53 -2.70
CA ILE A 82 -3.89 3.89 -3.00
C ILE A 82 -4.86 2.74 -2.66
N PHE A 83 -4.43 1.49 -2.88
CA PHE A 83 -5.29 0.31 -2.74
C PHE A 83 -4.96 -0.56 -1.51
N ASP A 84 -3.70 -0.63 -1.06
CA ASP A 84 -3.30 -1.42 0.12
C ASP A 84 -3.53 -0.64 1.43
N GLY A 85 -3.49 0.69 1.38
CA GLY A 85 -3.66 1.54 2.54
C GLY A 85 -5.08 2.11 2.66
N HIS A 86 -5.68 1.95 3.84
CA HIS A 86 -6.72 2.82 4.42
C HIS A 86 -8.21 2.45 4.21
N HIS A 87 -8.58 1.46 3.41
CA HIS A 87 -10.01 1.12 3.26
C HIS A 87 -10.65 0.47 4.50
N ASP A 88 -9.84 -0.04 5.43
CA ASP A 88 -10.31 -0.68 6.66
C ASP A 88 -10.34 0.24 7.89
N ILE A 89 -9.58 1.34 7.91
CA ILE A 89 -9.42 2.19 9.11
C ILE A 89 -10.77 2.78 9.54
N ASP A 90 -11.54 3.33 8.60
CA ASP A 90 -12.84 3.94 8.87
C ASP A 90 -13.88 2.96 9.46
N ARG A 91 -13.65 1.64 9.32
CA ARG A 91 -14.54 0.57 9.80
C ARG A 91 -14.07 -0.06 11.11
N TRP A 92 -12.77 -0.28 11.23
CA TRP A 92 -12.16 -0.96 12.38
C TRP A 92 -11.87 -0.02 13.54
N ASP A 93 -11.64 1.26 13.29
CA ASP A 93 -11.39 2.26 14.34
C ASP A 93 -12.58 2.44 15.31
N PRO A 94 -13.85 2.55 14.84
CA PRO A 94 -15.00 2.58 15.74
C PRO A 94 -15.18 1.28 16.56
N ARG A 95 -14.86 0.12 15.98
CA ARG A 95 -14.98 -1.18 16.65
C ARG A 95 -13.91 -1.32 17.74
N TRP A 96 -12.69 -0.88 17.45
CA TRP A 96 -11.60 -0.83 18.42
C TRP A 96 -11.97 0.05 19.62
N HIS A 97 -12.48 1.25 19.38
CA HIS A 97 -12.90 2.16 20.44
C HIS A 97 -14.05 1.62 21.31
N ARG A 98 -14.89 0.74 20.77
CA ARG A 98 -15.94 0.03 21.53
C ARG A 98 -15.45 -1.19 22.30
N GLY A 99 -14.22 -1.63 22.06
CA GLY A 99 -13.69 -2.87 22.64
C GLY A 99 -14.21 -4.13 21.95
N ASP A 100 -14.75 -4.00 20.74
CA ASP A 100 -15.33 -5.11 19.96
C ASP A 100 -14.28 -5.83 19.08
N VAL A 101 -12.99 -5.56 19.32
CA VAL A 101 -11.88 -6.06 18.50
C VAL A 101 -10.84 -6.72 19.39
N GLU A 102 -10.42 -7.92 19.01
CA GLU A 102 -9.30 -8.62 19.64
C GLU A 102 -8.25 -8.95 18.59
N VAL A 103 -6.98 -8.87 18.95
CA VAL A 103 -5.88 -9.28 18.08
C VAL A 103 -5.36 -10.64 18.51
N ILE A 104 -5.58 -11.64 17.66
CA ILE A 104 -5.12 -13.01 17.86
C ILE A 104 -3.88 -13.29 17.00
N ARG A 105 -3.10 -14.31 17.39
CA ARG A 105 -1.97 -14.80 16.58
C ARG A 105 -2.40 -16.10 15.90
N CYS A 106 -2.20 -16.20 14.60
CA CYS A 106 -2.56 -17.37 13.81
C CYS A 106 -1.33 -17.93 13.10
N GLY A 107 -1.04 -19.22 13.26
CA GLY A 107 -0.02 -19.91 12.48
C GLY A 107 -0.57 -20.40 11.15
N TYR A 108 0.20 -20.31 10.08
CA TYR A 108 -0.17 -20.81 8.76
C TYR A 108 0.33 -22.24 8.55
N LEU A 109 -0.60 -23.14 8.25
CA LEU A 109 -0.35 -24.51 7.80
C LEU A 109 -1.08 -24.70 6.46
N PRO A 110 -0.36 -24.96 5.35
CA PRO A 110 -1.00 -25.10 4.05
C PRO A 110 -1.98 -26.28 4.05
N PRO A 111 -3.20 -26.12 3.50
CA PRO A 111 -4.15 -27.21 3.39
C PRO A 111 -3.60 -28.33 2.50
N PRO A 112 -3.88 -29.61 2.82
CA PRO A 112 -3.24 -30.77 2.20
C PRO A 112 -3.55 -30.95 0.70
N ASP A 113 -4.64 -30.33 0.20
CA ASP A 113 -5.12 -30.45 -1.18
C ASP A 113 -4.94 -29.16 -2.02
N GLY A 114 -4.20 -28.15 -1.51
CA GLY A 114 -3.95 -26.90 -2.22
C GLY A 114 -2.62 -26.91 -2.96
N ASP A 115 -2.63 -26.94 -4.29
CA ASP A 115 -1.42 -26.85 -5.12
C ASP A 115 -0.72 -25.48 -5.01
N ASP A 116 -1.41 -24.46 -4.49
CA ASP A 116 -0.89 -23.12 -4.25
C ASP A 116 -1.44 -22.54 -2.93
N PRO A 117 -0.65 -21.80 -2.13
CA PRO A 117 -1.20 -21.00 -1.03
C PRO A 117 -2.26 -20.03 -1.59
N PRO A 118 -3.35 -19.72 -0.85
CA PRO A 118 -4.37 -18.81 -1.35
C PRO A 118 -3.69 -17.50 -1.76
N ALA A 119 -3.99 -17.02 -2.97
CA ALA A 119 -3.48 -15.75 -3.44
C ALA A 119 -3.95 -14.68 -2.45
N LEU A 120 -3.00 -14.17 -1.66
CA LEU A 120 -3.27 -13.19 -0.60
C LEU A 120 -4.07 -11.99 -1.13
N ALA A 121 -3.89 -11.68 -2.42
CA ALA A 121 -4.45 -10.55 -3.12
C ALA A 121 -5.99 -10.54 -3.24
N ASP A 122 -6.67 -11.67 -3.41
CA ASP A 122 -8.11 -11.64 -3.75
C ASP A 122 -9.02 -11.71 -2.51
N ASP A 123 -8.63 -12.50 -1.48
CA ASP A 123 -9.44 -12.71 -0.28
C ASP A 123 -9.05 -11.78 0.89
N PHE A 124 -7.79 -11.36 0.99
CA PHE A 124 -7.28 -10.57 2.12
C PHE A 124 -7.21 -9.06 1.83
N ALA A 125 -7.23 -8.62 0.57
CA ALA A 125 -7.22 -7.21 0.19
C ALA A 125 -8.61 -6.51 0.29
N GLY A 126 -9.52 -7.05 1.10
CA GLY A 126 -10.79 -6.41 1.42
C GLY A 126 -11.93 -6.63 0.42
N THR A 127 -11.75 -7.46 -0.61
CA THR A 127 -12.78 -7.73 -1.64
C THR A 127 -13.65 -8.95 -1.39
N GLY A 128 -13.22 -9.94 -0.59
CA GLY A 128 -13.96 -11.20 -0.38
C GLY A 128 -14.33 -11.54 1.08
N SER A 129 -13.46 -11.25 2.05
CA SER A 129 -13.65 -11.62 3.47
C SER A 129 -14.07 -10.46 4.38
N GLY A 130 -14.73 -9.44 3.80
CA GLY A 130 -15.15 -8.22 4.47
C GLY A 130 -15.85 -8.47 5.81
N GLU A 131 -15.54 -7.60 6.77
CA GLU A 131 -16.25 -7.38 8.05
C GLU A 131 -15.82 -8.23 9.26
N ARG A 132 -15.23 -9.43 9.11
CA ARG A 132 -15.06 -10.35 10.25
C ARG A 132 -13.65 -10.39 10.84
N TYR A 133 -12.61 -10.31 10.00
CA TYR A 133 -11.21 -10.28 10.43
C TYR A 133 -10.34 -9.48 9.46
N VAL A 134 -9.20 -9.00 9.94
CA VAL A 134 -8.16 -8.34 9.13
C VAL A 134 -6.78 -8.80 9.60
N ILE A 135 -5.92 -9.21 8.68
CA ILE A 135 -4.52 -9.55 9.00
C ILE A 135 -3.70 -8.26 9.00
N LEU A 136 -3.07 -7.97 10.14
CA LEU A 136 -2.31 -6.73 10.35
C LEU A 136 -0.84 -6.89 9.96
N ALA A 137 -0.23 -8.02 10.34
CA ALA A 137 1.19 -8.25 10.17
C ALA A 137 1.51 -9.74 10.12
N LEU A 138 2.64 -10.07 9.49
CA LEU A 138 3.19 -11.42 9.41
C LEU A 138 4.56 -11.48 10.05
N GLU A 139 4.79 -12.50 10.87
CA GLU A 139 6.04 -12.79 11.53
C GLU A 139 6.66 -14.04 10.94
N ARG A 140 7.90 -13.91 10.46
CA ARG A 140 8.70 -15.02 9.93
C ARG A 140 10.11 -14.93 10.50
N GLY A 141 10.55 -15.96 11.21
CA GLY A 141 11.91 -16.04 11.75
C GLY A 141 12.28 -14.88 12.69
N GLY A 142 11.32 -14.38 13.49
CA GLY A 142 11.53 -13.26 14.41
C GLY A 142 11.52 -11.87 13.78
N GLN A 143 11.23 -11.75 12.47
CA GLN A 143 11.00 -10.46 11.81
C GLN A 143 9.51 -10.26 11.55
N ILE A 144 8.97 -9.14 12.01
CA ILE A 144 7.60 -8.69 11.71
C ILE A 144 7.63 -7.90 10.41
N ARG A 145 6.72 -8.22 9.50
CA ARG A 145 6.50 -7.53 8.23
C ARG A 145 5.06 -7.04 8.18
N PRO A 146 4.82 -5.81 7.69
CA PRO A 146 3.46 -5.37 7.43
C PRO A 146 2.82 -6.29 6.38
N MET A 147 1.51 -6.48 6.47
CA MET A 147 0.75 -7.13 5.42
C MET A 147 0.90 -6.33 4.12
N SER A 148 1.15 -7.00 3.00
CA SER A 148 1.14 -6.38 1.67
C SER A 148 0.69 -7.37 0.61
N MET A 149 0.14 -6.85 -0.49
CA MET A 149 -0.34 -7.66 -1.63
C MET A 149 0.77 -8.53 -2.28
N HIS A 150 2.04 -8.17 -2.08
CA HIS A 150 3.20 -8.84 -2.67
C HIS A 150 3.80 -9.95 -1.79
N LEU A 151 3.20 -10.23 -0.62
CA LEU A 151 3.77 -11.16 0.33
C LEU A 151 3.36 -12.61 0.04
N SER A 152 4.33 -13.49 -0.20
CA SER A 152 4.09 -14.94 -0.35
C SER A 152 4.06 -15.65 1.00
N LEU A 153 2.98 -16.37 1.29
CA LEU A 153 2.83 -17.20 2.50
C LEU A 153 3.73 -18.43 2.44
N ARG A 154 4.24 -18.84 3.60
CA ARG A 154 5.03 -20.06 3.80
C ARG A 154 4.55 -20.78 5.05
N GLU A 155 4.66 -22.11 5.02
CA GLU A 155 4.40 -22.93 6.21
C GLU A 155 5.20 -22.42 7.41
N GLY A 156 4.53 -22.27 8.55
CA GLY A 156 5.13 -21.75 9.78
C GLY A 156 5.14 -20.22 9.90
N ASP A 157 4.59 -19.48 8.94
CA ASP A 157 4.32 -18.05 9.11
C ASP A 157 3.32 -17.81 10.24
N VAL A 158 3.49 -16.73 11.00
CA VAL A 158 2.56 -16.34 12.07
C VAL A 158 1.95 -14.98 11.75
N ALA A 159 0.63 -14.93 11.54
CA ALA A 159 -0.12 -13.70 11.37
C ALA A 159 -0.55 -13.11 12.71
N GLN A 160 -0.59 -11.79 12.80
CA GLN A 160 -1.38 -11.05 13.77
C GLN A 160 -2.67 -10.63 13.09
N VAL A 161 -3.80 -11.07 13.62
CA VAL A 161 -5.12 -10.91 12.99
C VAL A 161 -6.06 -10.22 13.97
N ALA A 162 -6.63 -9.09 13.57
CA ALA A 162 -7.71 -8.46 14.32
C ALA A 162 -9.03 -9.14 13.94
N ILE A 163 -9.82 -9.55 14.93
CA ILE A 163 -11.12 -10.20 14.78
C ILE A 163 -12.22 -9.31 15.37
N HIS A 164 -13.37 -9.26 14.71
CA HIS A 164 -14.57 -8.61 15.23
C HIS A 164 -15.27 -9.57 16.20
N LEU A 165 -15.27 -9.25 17.49
CA LEU A 165 -15.74 -10.13 18.57
C LEU A 165 -17.17 -10.67 18.38
N PRO A 166 -18.17 -9.87 17.95
CA PRO A 166 -19.51 -10.37 17.67
C PRO A 166 -19.58 -11.52 16.66
N GLU A 167 -18.59 -11.62 15.76
CA GLU A 167 -18.52 -12.61 14.69
C GLU A 167 -17.27 -13.49 14.81
N ALA A 168 -16.64 -13.55 15.98
CA ALA A 168 -15.35 -14.22 16.19
C ALA A 168 -15.36 -15.70 15.77
N ARG A 169 -16.46 -16.43 16.02
CA ARG A 169 -16.57 -17.85 15.64
C ARG A 169 -16.52 -18.03 14.12
N GLU A 170 -17.22 -17.18 13.39
CA GLU A 170 -17.26 -17.22 11.93
C GLU A 170 -15.95 -16.74 11.33
N ALA A 171 -15.31 -15.74 11.95
CA ALA A 171 -13.99 -15.26 11.59
C ALA A 171 -12.94 -16.38 11.73
N VAL A 172 -12.94 -17.09 12.86
CA VAL A 172 -12.01 -18.22 13.10
C VAL A 172 -12.28 -19.38 12.15
N ALA A 173 -13.55 -19.76 11.92
CA ALA A 173 -13.87 -20.81 10.96
C ALA A 173 -13.43 -20.46 9.52
N ALA A 174 -13.55 -19.19 9.13
CA ALA A 174 -13.06 -18.71 7.84
C ALA A 174 -11.52 -18.79 7.77
N LEU A 175 -10.82 -18.36 8.82
CA LEU A 175 -9.37 -18.47 8.93
C LEU A 175 -8.89 -19.93 8.84
N GLU A 176 -9.55 -20.84 9.55
CA GLU A 176 -9.25 -22.28 9.52
C GLU A 176 -9.44 -22.88 8.13
N SER A 177 -10.49 -22.49 7.41
CA SER A 177 -10.71 -22.93 6.02
C SER A 177 -9.59 -22.50 5.05
N LEU A 178 -8.86 -21.44 5.41
CA LEU A 178 -7.74 -20.89 4.64
C LEU A 178 -6.37 -21.41 5.12
N GLY A 179 -6.33 -22.36 6.06
CA GLY A 179 -5.09 -22.91 6.61
C GLY A 179 -4.48 -22.11 7.77
N TRP A 180 -5.23 -21.16 8.35
CA TRP A 180 -4.79 -20.43 9.55
C TRP A 180 -5.30 -21.11 10.82
N SER A 181 -4.40 -21.43 11.74
CA SER A 181 -4.73 -21.99 13.04
C SER A 181 -4.41 -20.98 14.15
N ALA A 182 -5.41 -20.62 14.95
CA ALA A 182 -5.22 -19.71 16.07
C ALA A 182 -4.28 -20.31 17.14
N ALA A 183 -3.20 -19.61 17.47
CA ALA A 183 -2.15 -20.06 18.38
C ALA A 183 -2.51 -19.94 19.87
N ARG A 184 -3.69 -19.40 20.21
CA ARG A 184 -4.22 -19.37 21.59
C ARG A 184 -5.74 -19.18 21.59
N GLY A 185 -6.40 -19.84 22.53
CA GLY A 185 -7.87 -19.93 22.63
C GLY A 185 -8.56 -18.57 22.68
N VAL A 186 -9.69 -18.51 21.97
CA VAL A 186 -10.74 -17.49 22.10
C VAL A 186 -10.99 -17.26 23.61
N PRO A 187 -11.08 -16.02 24.11
CA PRO A 187 -11.52 -15.79 25.47
C PRO A 187 -12.94 -16.38 25.63
N GLU A 188 -13.04 -17.46 26.42
CA GLU A 188 -14.32 -17.94 26.93
C GLU A 188 -14.90 -16.83 27.81
N GLU A 189 -15.97 -16.21 27.32
CA GLU A 189 -17.03 -15.57 28.10
C GLU A 189 -16.58 -14.53 29.14
N ALA A 190 -16.63 -13.25 28.76
CA ALA A 190 -16.92 -12.21 29.74
C ALA A 190 -18.37 -12.41 30.20
N GLY A 191 -18.53 -12.87 31.45
CA GLY A 191 -19.82 -13.11 32.11
C GLY A 191 -20.62 -11.85 32.43
#